data_AF-A0A9X9T8K7-F1
#
_entry.id   AF-A0A9X9T8K7-F1
#
_cell.length_a   1.000
_cell.length_b   1.000
_cell.length_c   1.000
_cell.angle_alpha   90.00
_cell.angle_beta   90.00
_cell.angle_gamma   90.00
#
_symmetry.space_group_name_H-M   'P 1'
#
loop_
_entity.id
_entity.type
_entity.pdbx_description
1 polymer ?
#
loop_
_entity_poly.entity_id
_entity_poly.type
_entity_poly.pdbx_seq_one_letter_code
_entity_poly.pdbx_strand_id
1 'polypeptide(L)'
;MTLSHNHIDIINRFLQEQDMPDLYRSYTWKGDTWEKGFPDLFRLEVLCSQAAEAYSLNENHVMEIAKWGSLPNTKTISCPDPVRITLYIDGKPAFWLEKEPENAVCILGCQVSGFGPTYCSKILHFAVPQVFGAIDTRLVRVFGTGDADCGGRYQLLDLSVALSGNRWQIPRDQKVWPGEYGTWIQILNHIARTLNSDSILCPHPPQYLQSGLREEGQWLPADVETALFSYASQVVKELKDKA
;
A
#
# COMPACT_ATOMS: atom_id res chain seq x y z
N MET A 1 3.20 -16.43 -7.11
CA MET A 1 2.25 -16.62 -8.23
C MET A 1 2.66 -15.69 -9.38
N THR A 2 2.09 -15.86 -10.58
CA THR A 2 2.37 -14.98 -11.73
C THR A 2 1.08 -14.27 -12.12
N LEU A 3 1.16 -12.98 -12.47
CA LEU A 3 0.00 -12.23 -12.95
C LEU A 3 -0.63 -12.92 -14.16
N SER A 4 -1.97 -13.00 -14.17
CA SER A 4 -2.71 -13.52 -15.32
C SER A 4 -2.66 -12.53 -16.49
N HIS A 5 -2.93 -13.02 -17.71
CA HIS A 5 -3.03 -12.17 -18.91
C HIS A 5 -4.04 -11.02 -18.71
N ASN A 6 -5.18 -11.31 -18.07
CA ASN A 6 -6.19 -10.30 -17.76
C ASN A 6 -5.65 -9.16 -16.88
N HIS A 7 -4.83 -9.48 -15.86
CA HIS A 7 -4.20 -8.43 -15.06
C HIS A 7 -3.29 -7.55 -15.91
N ILE A 8 -2.47 -8.13 -16.78
CA ILE A 8 -1.55 -7.38 -17.64
C ILE A 8 -2.32 -6.47 -18.61
N ASP A 9 -3.39 -6.96 -19.23
CA ASP A 9 -4.21 -6.15 -20.14
C ASP A 9 -4.85 -4.94 -19.42
N ILE A 10 -5.37 -5.15 -18.21
CA ILE A 10 -5.97 -4.09 -17.39
C ILE A 10 -4.90 -3.08 -16.95
N ILE A 11 -3.72 -3.54 -16.52
CA ILE A 11 -2.59 -2.69 -16.15
C ILE A 11 -2.14 -1.84 -17.35
N ASN A 12 -1.95 -2.45 -18.52
CA ASN A 12 -1.51 -1.73 -19.72
C ASN A 12 -2.51 -0.65 -20.11
N ARG A 13 -3.81 -0.97 -20.10
CA ARG A 13 -4.86 0.02 -20.35
C ARG A 13 -4.82 1.15 -19.31
N PHE A 14 -4.66 0.81 -18.02
CA PHE A 14 -4.54 1.83 -16.97
C PHE A 14 -3.36 2.77 -17.21
N LEU A 15 -2.18 2.23 -17.53
CA LEU A 15 -0.96 3.02 -17.78
C LEU A 15 -1.03 3.84 -19.08
N GLN A 16 -1.82 3.41 -20.07
CA GLN A 16 -2.08 4.20 -21.28
C GLN A 16 -3.03 5.37 -21.02
N GLU A 17 -3.99 5.20 -20.12
CA GLU A 17 -5.05 6.18 -19.87
C GLU A 17 -4.72 7.15 -18.73
N GLN A 18 -3.75 6.84 -17.87
CA GLN A 18 -3.44 7.61 -16.65
C GLN A 18 -1.99 8.10 -16.64
N ASP A 19 -1.79 9.33 -16.19
CA ASP A 19 -0.45 9.90 -15.96
C ASP A 19 0.02 9.54 -14.53
N MET A 20 0.86 8.52 -14.42
CA MET A 20 1.36 8.04 -13.12
C MET A 20 2.14 9.11 -12.33
N PRO A 21 3.09 9.85 -12.93
CA PRO A 21 3.72 11.00 -12.27
C PRO A 21 2.73 12.03 -11.72
N ASP A 22 1.70 12.39 -12.49
CA ASP A 22 0.68 13.35 -12.04
C ASP A 22 -0.17 12.80 -10.90
N LEU A 23 -0.58 11.52 -10.98
CA LEU A 23 -1.29 10.84 -9.90
C LEU A 23 -0.48 10.82 -8.61
N TYR A 24 0.82 10.54 -8.69
CA TYR A 24 1.73 10.57 -7.54
C TYR A 24 1.84 11.98 -6.93
N ARG A 25 2.02 13.02 -7.75
CA ARG A 25 2.06 14.42 -7.27
C ARG A 25 0.74 14.86 -6.65
N SER A 26 -0.37 14.38 -7.20
CA SER A 26 -1.72 14.70 -6.74
C SER A 26 -2.12 13.97 -5.45
N TYR A 27 -1.26 13.07 -4.93
CA TYR A 27 -1.54 12.38 -3.67
C TYR A 27 -1.78 13.38 -2.54
N THR A 28 -2.92 13.21 -1.87
CA THR A 28 -3.27 14.01 -0.70
C THR A 28 -3.91 13.13 0.36
N TRP A 29 -3.31 13.09 1.55
CA TRP A 29 -3.90 12.50 2.73
C TRP A 29 -3.53 13.30 3.97
N LYS A 30 -4.53 13.92 4.62
CA LYS A 30 -4.32 14.83 5.75
C LYS A 30 -3.29 15.92 5.39
N GLY A 31 -2.12 15.90 6.03
CA GLY A 31 -1.03 16.84 5.81
C GLY A 31 -0.02 16.41 4.74
N ASP A 32 -0.10 15.16 4.26
CA ASP A 32 0.78 14.65 3.21
C ASP A 32 0.37 15.22 1.85
N THR A 33 1.24 16.05 1.29
CA THR A 33 1.19 16.53 -0.10
C THR A 33 2.58 16.49 -0.71
N TRP A 34 2.65 16.43 -2.04
CA TRP A 34 3.92 16.37 -2.76
C TRP A 34 4.80 17.60 -2.51
N GLU A 35 4.22 18.80 -2.47
CA GLU A 35 4.94 20.07 -2.24
C GLU A 35 5.58 20.13 -0.86
N LYS A 36 4.99 19.45 0.13
CA LYS A 36 5.51 19.31 1.50
C LYS A 36 6.44 18.10 1.64
N GLY A 37 6.59 17.31 0.58
CA GLY A 37 7.40 16.11 0.55
C GLY A 37 6.78 14.86 1.16
N PHE A 38 5.47 14.87 1.47
CA PHE A 38 4.81 13.81 2.26
C PHE A 38 5.42 13.64 3.66
N PRO A 39 5.31 14.66 4.54
CA PRO A 39 5.99 14.67 5.84
C PRO A 39 5.67 13.48 6.75
N ASP A 40 4.42 12.99 6.76
CA ASP A 40 4.05 11.85 7.60
C ASP A 40 4.41 10.52 6.94
N LEU A 41 4.21 10.38 5.62
CA LEU A 41 4.67 9.18 4.89
C LEU A 41 6.18 8.99 5.05
N PHE A 42 6.96 10.06 4.84
CA PHE A 42 8.41 10.05 4.96
C PHE A 42 8.85 9.66 6.37
N ARG A 43 8.26 10.30 7.40
CA ARG A 43 8.58 10.01 8.80
C ARG A 43 8.28 8.56 9.16
N LEU A 44 7.12 8.04 8.75
CA LEU A 44 6.71 6.67 9.05
C LEU A 44 7.58 5.65 8.33
N GLU A 45 7.95 5.91 7.08
CA GLU A 45 8.87 5.06 6.34
C GLU A 45 10.25 4.99 7.02
N VAL A 46 10.86 6.15 7.35
CA VAL A 46 12.13 6.20 8.09
C VAL A 46 12.03 5.38 9.37
N LEU A 47 11.00 5.67 10.18
CA LEU A 47 10.81 5.06 11.47
C LEU A 47 10.65 3.53 11.36
N CYS A 48 9.79 3.06 10.45
CA CYS A 48 9.44 1.65 10.36
C CYS A 48 10.48 0.84 9.61
N SER A 49 11.12 1.38 8.57
CA SER A 49 12.19 0.70 7.83
C SER A 49 13.41 0.48 8.72
N GLN A 50 13.83 1.50 9.49
CA GLN A 50 14.92 1.36 10.46
C GLN A 50 14.60 0.31 11.54
N ALA A 51 13.38 0.33 12.07
CA ALA A 51 12.95 -0.67 13.05
C ALA A 51 12.86 -2.08 12.46
N ALA A 52 12.44 -2.22 11.20
CA ALA A 52 12.36 -3.49 10.50
C ALA A 52 13.75 -4.09 10.25
N GLU A 53 14.70 -3.27 9.79
CA GLU A 53 16.10 -3.66 9.60
C GLU A 53 16.77 -4.10 10.92
N ALA A 54 16.42 -3.42 12.01
CA ALA A 54 16.94 -3.71 13.35
C ALA A 54 16.16 -4.79 14.12
N TYR A 55 15.16 -5.45 13.51
CA TYR A 55 14.30 -6.44 14.16
C TYR A 55 13.60 -5.92 15.44
N SER A 56 13.21 -4.65 15.44
CA SER A 56 12.70 -3.92 16.60
C SER A 56 11.33 -3.26 16.38
N LEU A 57 10.60 -3.65 15.32
CA LEU A 57 9.19 -3.28 15.15
C LEU A 57 8.39 -3.70 16.39
N ASN A 58 7.56 -2.80 16.91
CA ASN A 58 6.87 -2.97 18.19
C ASN A 58 5.58 -2.16 18.24
N GLU A 59 4.90 -2.18 19.39
CA GLU A 59 3.60 -1.53 19.56
C GLU A 59 3.63 -0.03 19.28
N ASN A 60 4.71 0.69 19.61
CA ASN A 60 4.82 2.12 19.32
C ASN A 60 4.76 2.41 17.82
N HIS A 61 5.47 1.61 17.01
CA HIS A 61 5.43 1.72 15.55
C HIS A 61 4.03 1.45 15.00
N VAL A 62 3.38 0.38 15.47
CA VAL A 62 2.01 0.01 15.10
C VAL A 62 1.03 1.13 15.46
N MET A 63 1.17 1.74 16.64
CA MET A 63 0.34 2.85 17.09
C MET A 63 0.51 4.12 16.26
N GLU A 64 1.74 4.45 15.82
CA GLU A 64 1.99 5.59 14.93
C GLU A 64 1.29 5.42 13.58
N ILE A 65 1.35 4.22 12.99
CA ILE A 65 0.63 3.88 11.76
C ILE A 65 -0.88 3.97 11.97
N ALA A 66 -1.39 3.47 13.09
CA ALA A 66 -2.82 3.53 13.41
C ALA A 66 -3.32 4.98 13.51
N LYS A 67 -2.56 5.86 14.17
CA LYS A 67 -2.89 7.30 14.27
C LYS A 67 -2.89 7.97 12.90
N TRP A 68 -1.86 7.74 12.09
CA TRP A 68 -1.77 8.29 10.74
C TRP A 68 -2.91 7.80 9.83
N GLY A 69 -3.25 6.52 9.89
CA GLY A 69 -4.36 5.93 9.13
C GLY A 69 -5.76 6.31 9.63
N SER A 70 -5.86 7.01 10.76
CA SER A 70 -7.13 7.32 11.45
C SER A 70 -7.89 6.09 11.92
N LEU A 71 -7.22 5.08 12.49
CA LEU A 71 -7.91 3.91 13.03
C LEU A 71 -8.81 4.35 14.21
N PRO A 72 -10.13 4.11 14.14
CA PRO A 72 -11.07 4.68 15.11
C PRO A 72 -10.93 4.14 16.54
N ASN A 73 -10.57 2.86 16.69
CA ASN A 73 -10.41 2.22 17.99
C ASN A 73 -8.98 1.71 18.15
N THR A 74 -8.13 2.53 18.75
CA THR A 74 -6.74 2.16 19.00
C THR A 74 -6.53 1.43 20.34
N LYS A 75 -7.55 1.39 21.22
CA LYS A 75 -7.44 0.77 22.55
C LYS A 75 -7.29 -0.76 22.50
N THR A 76 -7.66 -1.37 21.38
CA THR A 76 -7.58 -2.82 21.17
C THR A 76 -6.30 -3.25 20.47
N ILE A 77 -5.43 -2.30 20.10
CA ILE A 77 -4.15 -2.59 19.47
C ILE A 77 -3.23 -3.20 20.52
N SER A 78 -2.64 -4.34 20.18
CA SER A 78 -1.54 -4.93 20.94
C SER A 78 -0.73 -5.85 20.04
N CYS A 79 0.56 -5.98 20.32
CA CYS A 79 1.44 -6.94 19.64
C CYS A 79 2.60 -7.38 20.53
N PRO A 80 3.30 -8.47 20.18
CA PRO A 80 4.57 -8.81 20.79
C PRO A 80 5.58 -7.66 20.64
N ASP A 81 6.48 -7.53 21.62
CA ASP A 81 7.60 -6.58 21.58
C ASP A 81 8.94 -7.37 21.62
N PRO A 82 9.67 -7.47 20.50
CA PRO A 82 9.30 -7.00 19.15
C PRO A 82 8.29 -7.93 18.45
N VAL A 83 7.65 -7.41 17.40
CA VAL A 83 6.87 -8.20 16.45
C VAL A 83 7.79 -9.20 15.76
N ARG A 84 7.45 -10.48 15.81
CA ARG A 84 8.33 -11.57 15.35
C ARG A 84 8.14 -11.78 13.85
N ILE A 85 8.80 -10.95 13.05
CA ILE A 85 8.81 -11.06 11.59
C ILE A 85 10.21 -10.74 11.06
N THR A 86 10.69 -11.55 10.13
CA THR A 86 11.97 -11.30 9.45
C THR A 86 11.70 -10.64 8.11
N LEU A 87 12.06 -9.36 8.02
CA LEU A 87 11.86 -8.55 6.82
C LEU A 87 13.18 -8.28 6.07
N TYR A 88 14.31 -8.30 6.77
CA TYR A 88 15.62 -8.03 6.19
C TYR A 88 16.63 -9.12 6.54
N ILE A 89 17.50 -9.48 5.60
CA ILE A 89 18.70 -10.29 5.82
C ILE A 89 19.88 -9.52 5.23
N ASP A 90 20.94 -9.34 6.02
CA ASP A 90 22.16 -8.64 5.60
C ASP A 90 21.90 -7.24 5.00
N GLY A 91 20.99 -6.49 5.61
CA GLY A 91 20.62 -5.13 5.18
C GLY A 91 19.79 -5.06 3.90
N LYS A 92 19.28 -6.19 3.39
CA LYS A 92 18.42 -6.26 2.20
C LYS A 92 17.09 -6.91 2.52
N PRO A 93 16.00 -6.58 1.81
CA PRO A 93 14.75 -7.31 1.92
C PRO A 93 14.97 -8.81 1.79
N ALA A 94 14.35 -9.59 2.67
CA ALA A 94 14.44 -11.03 2.61
C ALA A 94 13.83 -11.55 1.30
N PHE A 95 14.54 -12.45 0.60
CA PHE A 95 14.19 -12.87 -0.76
C PHE A 95 12.80 -13.52 -0.91
N TRP A 96 12.26 -14.07 0.18
CA TRP A 96 10.93 -14.69 0.16
C TRP A 96 9.81 -13.66 0.12
N LEU A 97 10.05 -12.40 0.50
CA LEU A 97 9.03 -11.35 0.49
C LEU A 97 8.49 -11.07 -0.91
N GLU A 98 9.31 -11.24 -1.96
CA GLU A 98 8.87 -11.12 -3.35
C GLU A 98 8.15 -12.38 -3.86
N LYS A 99 8.46 -13.55 -3.29
CA LYS A 99 7.92 -14.84 -3.76
C LYS A 99 6.57 -15.17 -3.11
N GLU A 100 6.46 -14.87 -1.82
CA GLU A 100 5.31 -15.19 -0.96
C GLU A 100 4.94 -13.97 -0.07
N PRO A 101 4.67 -12.79 -0.67
CA PRO A 101 4.31 -11.58 0.07
C PRO A 101 3.12 -11.74 1.03
N GLU A 102 2.17 -12.62 0.70
CA GLU A 102 1.00 -12.94 1.53
C GLU A 102 1.37 -13.54 2.90
N ASN A 103 2.52 -14.23 3.00
CA ASN A 103 2.98 -14.80 4.26
C ASN A 103 3.31 -13.72 5.27
N ALA A 104 3.92 -12.60 4.83
CA ALA A 104 4.27 -11.50 5.71
C ALA A 104 3.02 -10.84 6.34
N VAL A 105 1.97 -10.60 5.54
CA VAL A 105 0.74 -10.00 6.06
C VAL A 105 -0.04 -10.98 6.95
N CYS A 106 0.04 -12.28 6.66
CA CYS A 106 -0.54 -13.34 7.49
C CYS A 106 0.13 -13.37 8.88
N ILE A 107 1.47 -13.38 8.93
CA ILE A 107 2.26 -13.35 10.16
C ILE A 107 1.90 -12.14 11.02
N LEU A 108 1.77 -10.96 10.41
CA LEU A 108 1.33 -9.75 11.10
C LEU A 108 -0.10 -9.86 11.62
N GLY A 109 -1.04 -10.38 10.81
CA GLY A 109 -2.43 -10.60 11.21
C GLY A 109 -2.60 -11.56 12.40
N CYS A 110 -1.66 -12.48 12.61
CA CYS A 110 -1.63 -13.35 13.78
C CYS A 110 -1.02 -12.70 15.03
N GLN A 111 -0.20 -11.66 14.88
CA GLN A 111 0.55 -11.05 15.98
C GLN A 111 0.00 -9.70 16.43
N VAL A 112 -0.64 -8.95 15.53
CA VAL A 112 -1.14 -7.60 15.80
C VAL A 112 -2.65 -7.64 15.97
N SER A 113 -3.10 -7.62 17.22
CA SER A 113 -4.51 -7.51 17.55
C SER A 113 -5.04 -6.11 17.19
N GLY A 114 -6.31 -6.02 16.83
CA GLY A 114 -6.97 -4.76 16.45
C GLY A 114 -6.67 -4.28 15.03
N PHE A 115 -5.75 -4.92 14.29
CA PHE A 115 -5.46 -4.61 12.90
C PHE A 115 -6.20 -5.57 11.95
N GLY A 116 -6.82 -4.98 10.92
CA GLY A 116 -7.36 -5.70 9.77
C GLY A 116 -6.42 -5.65 8.55
N PRO A 117 -6.86 -6.19 7.41
CA PRO A 117 -6.07 -6.23 6.16
C PRO A 117 -5.36 -4.92 5.81
N THR A 118 -6.06 -3.79 5.89
CA THR A 118 -5.51 -2.47 5.59
C THR A 118 -4.36 -2.06 6.51
N TYR A 119 -4.48 -2.29 7.81
CA TYR A 119 -3.47 -1.82 8.74
C TYR A 119 -2.27 -2.76 8.83
N CYS A 120 -2.47 -4.08 8.66
CA CYS A 120 -1.36 -5.02 8.52
C CYS A 120 -0.54 -4.73 7.25
N SER A 121 -1.18 -4.43 6.12
CA SER A 121 -0.45 -4.06 4.90
C SER A 121 0.25 -2.70 4.99
N LYS A 122 -0.30 -1.73 5.73
CA LYS A 122 0.38 -0.46 6.02
C LYS A 122 1.68 -0.64 6.81
N ILE A 123 1.75 -1.60 7.74
CA ILE A 123 3.02 -1.95 8.41
C ILE A 123 4.06 -2.37 7.38
N LEU A 124 3.71 -3.28 6.47
CA LEU A 124 4.65 -3.77 5.44
C LEU A 124 5.08 -2.68 4.47
N HIS A 125 4.14 -1.83 4.04
CA HIS A 125 4.40 -0.68 3.17
C HIS A 125 5.49 0.25 3.75
N PHE A 126 5.39 0.62 5.02
CA PHE A 126 6.39 1.49 5.65
C PHE A 126 7.67 0.76 6.07
N ALA A 127 7.58 -0.55 6.33
CA ALA A 127 8.70 -1.35 6.78
C ALA A 127 9.62 -1.81 5.65
N VAL A 128 9.08 -2.07 4.45
CA VAL A 128 9.86 -2.52 3.28
C VAL A 128 9.24 -1.94 1.98
N PRO A 129 9.29 -0.61 1.77
CA PRO A 129 8.63 0.08 0.64
C PRO A 129 9.10 -0.39 -0.75
N GLN A 130 10.30 -0.94 -0.83
CA GLN A 130 10.88 -1.52 -2.03
C GLN A 130 10.22 -2.84 -2.47
N VAL A 131 9.48 -3.50 -1.57
CA VAL A 131 8.71 -4.72 -1.90
C VAL A 131 7.21 -4.48 -1.81
N PHE A 132 6.75 -3.77 -0.77
CA PHE A 132 5.34 -3.72 -0.40
C PHE A 132 4.66 -2.38 -0.67
N GLY A 133 3.39 -2.46 -1.07
CA GLY A 133 2.42 -1.38 -0.94
C GLY A 133 1.30 -1.75 0.04
N ALA A 134 0.57 -0.74 0.51
CA ALA A 134 -0.60 -0.94 1.35
C ALA A 134 -1.83 -1.36 0.52
N ILE A 135 -2.82 -1.99 1.15
CA ILE A 135 -4.14 -2.21 0.54
C ILE A 135 -5.23 -1.52 1.36
N ASP A 136 -5.62 -0.32 0.91
CA ASP A 136 -6.67 0.48 1.55
C ASP A 136 -8.04 0.18 0.98
N THR A 137 -9.08 0.40 1.80
CA THR A 137 -10.48 0.37 1.37
C THR A 137 -10.76 1.17 0.09
N ARG A 138 -10.13 2.33 -0.12
CA ARG A 138 -10.32 3.10 -1.37
C ARG A 138 -9.81 2.34 -2.59
N LEU A 139 -8.65 1.70 -2.48
CA LEU A 139 -8.09 0.88 -3.55
C LEU A 139 -9.03 -0.27 -3.89
N VAL A 140 -9.54 -0.98 -2.89
CA VAL A 140 -10.45 -2.13 -3.13
C VAL A 140 -11.82 -1.69 -3.65
N ARG A 141 -12.31 -0.49 -3.31
CA ARG A 141 -13.54 0.06 -3.90
C ARG A 141 -13.43 0.30 -5.41
N VAL A 142 -12.25 0.65 -5.89
CA VAL A 142 -12.03 1.05 -7.30
C VAL A 142 -11.47 -0.10 -8.13
N PHE A 143 -10.49 -0.81 -7.57
CA PHE A 143 -9.77 -1.90 -8.24
C PHE A 143 -10.27 -3.30 -7.83
N GLY A 144 -11.11 -3.40 -6.80
CA GLY A 144 -11.72 -4.65 -6.35
C GLY A 144 -13.21 -4.73 -6.64
N THR A 145 -13.94 -5.42 -5.77
CA THR A 145 -15.39 -5.65 -5.91
C THR A 145 -16.19 -5.13 -4.71
N GLY A 146 -17.52 -5.08 -4.83
CA GLY A 146 -18.44 -4.74 -3.73
C GLY A 146 -18.87 -3.28 -3.64
N ASP A 147 -18.26 -2.38 -4.41
CA ASP A 147 -18.73 -1.01 -4.61
C ASP A 147 -19.07 -0.80 -6.09
N ALA A 148 -20.37 -0.87 -6.42
CA ALA A 148 -20.85 -0.75 -7.79
C ALA A 148 -20.75 0.67 -8.36
N ASP A 149 -20.60 1.69 -7.50
CA ASP A 149 -20.53 3.08 -7.93
C ASP A 149 -19.10 3.47 -8.32
N CYS A 150 -18.10 2.91 -7.64
CA CYS A 150 -16.68 3.22 -7.85
C CYS A 150 -15.93 2.19 -8.72
N GLY A 151 -16.36 0.93 -8.68
CA GLY A 151 -15.65 -0.19 -9.27
C GLY A 151 -15.87 -0.39 -10.77
N GLY A 152 -15.20 -1.39 -11.34
CA GLY A 152 -15.51 -1.94 -12.66
C GLY A 152 -14.73 -1.37 -13.84
N ARG A 153 -14.12 -0.16 -13.73
CA ARG A 153 -13.26 0.36 -14.81
C ARG A 153 -11.97 -0.45 -14.93
N TYR A 154 -11.28 -0.70 -13.81
CA TYR A 154 -10.00 -1.40 -13.75
C TYR A 154 -10.01 -2.46 -12.65
N GLN A 155 -10.80 -3.52 -12.80
CA GLN A 155 -10.82 -4.57 -11.78
C GLN A 155 -9.50 -5.37 -11.79
N LEU A 156 -8.62 -5.07 -10.83
CA LEU A 156 -7.32 -5.71 -10.62
C LEU A 156 -7.32 -6.70 -9.45
N LEU A 157 -8.39 -6.71 -8.64
CA LEU A 157 -8.49 -7.50 -7.43
C LEU A 157 -9.83 -8.23 -7.38
N ASP A 158 -9.80 -9.45 -6.86
CA ASP A 158 -10.99 -10.21 -6.46
C ASP A 158 -11.39 -9.92 -5.00
N LEU A 159 -10.59 -9.12 -4.28
CA LEU A 159 -10.92 -8.65 -2.94
C LEU A 159 -12.16 -7.75 -2.98
N SER A 160 -13.07 -7.97 -2.04
CA SER A 160 -14.31 -7.19 -1.91
C SER A 160 -14.26 -6.22 -0.73
N VAL A 161 -14.94 -5.10 -0.89
CA VAL A 161 -15.33 -4.24 0.24
C VAL A 161 -16.78 -4.50 0.65
N ALA A 162 -17.09 -4.18 1.90
CA ALA A 162 -18.45 -4.12 2.41
C ALA A 162 -18.70 -2.80 3.13
N LEU A 163 -19.92 -2.26 2.97
CA LEU A 163 -20.37 -1.11 3.75
C LEU A 163 -21.00 -1.60 5.06
N SER A 164 -20.39 -1.24 6.18
CA SER A 164 -20.92 -1.52 7.52
C SER A 164 -21.25 -0.20 8.22
N GLY A 165 -22.55 0.04 8.44
CA GLY A 165 -23.03 1.36 8.85
C GLY A 165 -22.68 2.41 7.80
N ASN A 166 -21.83 3.37 8.16
CA ASN A 166 -21.35 4.44 7.27
C ASN A 166 -19.88 4.28 6.87
N ARG A 167 -19.28 3.10 7.06
CA ARG A 167 -17.85 2.86 6.81
C ARG A 167 -17.65 1.67 5.89
N TRP A 168 -16.82 1.89 4.88
CA TRP A 168 -16.28 0.83 4.06
C TRP A 168 -15.19 0.08 4.82
N GLN A 169 -15.18 -1.24 4.68
CA GLN A 169 -14.17 -2.12 5.25
C GLN A 169 -13.83 -3.23 4.27
N ILE A 170 -12.64 -3.81 4.42
CA ILE A 170 -12.25 -5.06 3.78
C ILE A 170 -12.50 -6.18 4.80
N PRO A 171 -13.54 -7.03 4.64
CA PRO A 171 -13.76 -8.15 5.54
C PRO A 171 -12.54 -9.08 5.56
N ARG A 172 -12.12 -9.48 6.76
CA ARG A 172 -10.90 -10.29 6.99
C ARG A 172 -11.07 -11.78 6.69
N ASP A 173 -12.32 -12.22 6.61
CA ASP A 173 -12.76 -13.62 6.46
C ASP A 173 -13.04 -14.01 5.00
N GLN A 174 -12.67 -13.15 4.06
CA GLN A 174 -12.76 -13.45 2.64
C GLN A 174 -11.81 -14.60 2.29
N LYS A 175 -12.33 -15.58 1.54
CA LYS A 175 -11.55 -16.76 1.14
C LYS A 175 -10.28 -16.43 0.34
N VAL A 176 -10.29 -15.32 -0.39
CA VAL A 176 -9.15 -14.86 -1.20
C VAL A 176 -8.06 -14.21 -0.34
N TRP A 177 -8.35 -13.83 0.91
CA TRP A 177 -7.36 -13.25 1.83
C TRP A 177 -6.62 -14.37 2.61
N PRO A 178 -5.28 -14.30 2.77
CA PRO A 178 -4.36 -13.24 2.37
C PRO A 178 -3.77 -13.36 0.96
N GLY A 179 -4.08 -14.42 0.21
CA GLY A 179 -3.50 -14.68 -1.11
C GLY A 179 -3.63 -13.51 -2.09
N GLU A 180 -4.75 -12.78 -2.03
CA GLU A 180 -5.02 -11.62 -2.87
C GLU A 180 -4.12 -10.42 -2.57
N TYR A 181 -3.58 -10.32 -1.35
CA TYR A 181 -2.52 -9.37 -1.06
C TYR A 181 -1.25 -9.69 -1.86
N GLY A 182 -0.95 -10.98 -2.06
CA GLY A 182 0.18 -11.37 -2.89
C GLY A 182 -0.01 -11.03 -4.36
N THR A 183 -1.23 -11.14 -4.88
CA THR A 183 -1.61 -10.62 -6.22
C THR A 183 -1.38 -9.11 -6.28
N TRP A 184 -1.85 -8.36 -5.28
CA TRP A 184 -1.66 -6.91 -5.20
C TRP A 184 -0.19 -6.49 -5.26
N ILE A 185 0.68 -7.15 -4.49
CA ILE A 185 2.12 -6.87 -4.51
C ILE A 185 2.73 -7.16 -5.87
N GLN A 186 2.33 -8.24 -6.54
CA GLN A 186 2.79 -8.53 -7.90
C GLN A 186 2.34 -7.46 -8.90
N ILE A 187 1.12 -6.95 -8.78
CA ILE A 187 0.60 -5.85 -9.61
C ILE A 187 1.47 -4.60 -9.44
N LEU A 188 1.70 -4.17 -8.19
CA LEU A 188 2.51 -2.99 -7.90
C LEU A 188 3.94 -3.12 -8.43
N ASN A 189 4.57 -4.27 -8.21
CA ASN A 189 5.91 -4.55 -8.71
C ASN A 189 5.95 -4.59 -10.24
N HIS A 190 4.92 -5.14 -10.90
CA HIS A 190 4.85 -5.15 -12.35
C HIS A 190 4.72 -3.73 -12.90
N ILE A 191 3.83 -2.90 -12.35
CA ILE A 191 3.68 -1.49 -12.75
C ILE A 191 4.99 -0.73 -12.55
N ALA A 192 5.63 -0.85 -11.38
CA ALA A 192 6.91 -0.18 -11.12
C ALA A 192 7.98 -0.55 -12.15
N ARG A 193 8.11 -1.85 -12.46
CA ARG A 193 9.05 -2.32 -13.50
C ARG A 193 8.72 -1.77 -14.88
N THR A 194 7.45 -1.75 -15.27
CA THR A 194 7.02 -1.20 -16.57
C THR A 194 7.32 0.29 -16.67
N LEU A 195 7.01 1.08 -15.62
CA LEU A 195 7.33 2.51 -15.60
C LEU A 195 8.84 2.76 -15.69
N ASN A 196 9.64 1.98 -14.95
CA ASN A 196 11.09 2.08 -14.97
C ASN A 196 11.69 1.63 -16.32
N SER A 197 11.17 0.57 -16.95
CA SER A 197 11.63 0.12 -18.27
C SER A 197 11.31 1.13 -19.36
N ASP A 198 10.17 1.80 -19.23
CA ASP A 198 9.71 2.82 -20.17
C ASP A 198 10.33 4.20 -19.88
N SER A 199 11.25 4.26 -18.90
CA SER A 199 11.93 5.49 -18.46
C SER A 199 10.98 6.61 -18.03
N ILE A 200 9.79 6.25 -17.51
CA ILE A 200 8.85 7.20 -16.93
C ILE A 200 9.32 7.50 -15.51
N LEU A 201 9.87 8.70 -15.31
CA LEU A 201 10.51 9.07 -14.05
C LEU A 201 9.48 9.32 -12.94
N CYS A 202 9.68 8.67 -11.79
CA CYS A 202 8.93 8.99 -10.58
C CYS A 202 9.34 10.38 -10.06
N PRO A 203 8.39 11.31 -9.86
CA PRO A 203 8.72 12.66 -9.44
C PRO A 203 8.90 12.72 -7.93
N HIS A 204 9.93 12.09 -7.38
CA HIS A 204 10.18 12.06 -5.94
C HIS A 204 10.35 13.47 -5.35
N PRO A 205 9.78 13.75 -4.17
CA PRO A 205 10.09 14.97 -3.47
C PRO A 205 11.57 15.01 -3.06
N PRO A 206 12.21 16.20 -3.00
CA PRO A 206 13.63 16.31 -2.70
C PRO A 206 14.09 15.61 -1.42
N GLN A 207 13.25 15.55 -0.39
CA GLN A 207 13.62 14.93 0.89
C GLN A 207 13.83 13.41 0.81
N TYR A 208 13.10 12.71 -0.06
CA TYR A 208 13.30 11.28 -0.29
C TYR A 208 14.64 11.00 -0.99
N LEU A 209 15.04 11.88 -1.91
CA LEU A 209 16.33 11.79 -2.60
C LEU A 209 17.49 12.12 -1.66
N GLN A 210 17.37 13.20 -0.87
CA GLN A 210 18.42 13.64 0.05
C GLN A 210 18.69 12.66 1.19
N SER A 211 17.67 11.92 1.62
CA SER A 211 17.80 10.88 2.66
C SER A 211 18.31 9.55 2.13
N GLY A 212 18.33 9.34 0.81
CA GLY A 212 18.68 8.07 0.19
C GLY A 212 17.58 7.00 0.25
N LEU A 213 16.35 7.35 0.65
CA LEU A 213 15.21 6.42 0.65
C LEU A 213 14.69 6.11 -0.76
N ARG A 214 14.98 6.98 -1.73
CA ARG A 214 14.66 6.79 -3.14
C ARG A 214 15.86 7.09 -4.02
N GLU A 215 15.95 6.34 -5.12
CA GLU A 215 16.82 6.68 -6.24
C GLU A 215 16.09 7.63 -7.20
N GLU A 216 16.83 8.53 -7.85
CA GLU A 216 16.25 9.53 -8.74
C GLU A 216 15.47 8.88 -9.89
N GLY A 217 14.18 9.24 -10.01
CA GLY A 217 13.31 8.78 -11.07
C GLY A 217 12.84 7.32 -10.98
N GLN A 218 13.32 6.52 -10.02
CA GLN A 218 12.96 5.10 -9.91
C GLN A 218 11.65 4.91 -9.13
N TRP A 219 10.69 4.20 -9.73
CA TRP A 219 9.47 3.77 -9.04
C TRP A 219 9.72 2.57 -8.14
N LEU A 220 9.28 2.66 -6.88
CA LEU A 220 9.09 1.51 -5.99
C LEU A 220 7.61 1.11 -5.91
N PRO A 221 7.29 -0.12 -5.46
CA PRO A 221 5.91 -0.55 -5.22
C PRO A 221 5.12 0.40 -4.30
N ALA A 222 5.76 0.97 -3.27
CA ALA A 222 5.15 1.98 -2.40
C ALA A 222 4.77 3.28 -3.15
N ASP A 223 5.57 3.70 -4.13
CA ASP A 223 5.29 4.91 -4.92
C ASP A 223 4.15 4.67 -5.91
N VAL A 224 4.12 3.49 -6.52
CA VAL A 224 3.00 3.06 -7.36
C VAL A 224 1.71 3.02 -6.53
N GLU A 225 1.74 2.44 -5.33
CA GLU A 225 0.57 2.42 -4.44
C GLU A 225 0.09 3.83 -4.09
N THR A 226 1.01 4.76 -3.83
CA THR A 226 0.70 6.18 -3.58
C THR A 226 -0.05 6.80 -4.77
N ALA A 227 0.40 6.55 -6.00
CA ALA A 227 -0.27 7.03 -7.21
C ALA A 227 -1.65 6.37 -7.41
N LEU A 228 -1.76 5.05 -7.23
CA LEU A 228 -3.03 4.32 -7.35
C LEU A 228 -4.03 4.75 -6.26
N PHE A 229 -3.57 5.06 -5.06
CA PHE A 229 -4.41 5.57 -3.98
C PHE A 229 -4.93 6.97 -4.31
N SER A 230 -4.11 7.81 -4.92
CA SER A 230 -4.51 9.14 -5.43
C SER A 230 -5.63 9.00 -6.45
N TYR A 231 -5.45 8.15 -7.47
CA TYR A 231 -6.50 7.84 -8.45
C TYR A 231 -7.79 7.35 -7.78
N ALA A 232 -7.68 6.35 -6.91
CA ALA A 232 -8.84 5.80 -6.23
C ALA A 232 -9.56 6.83 -5.34
N SER A 233 -8.81 7.75 -4.74
CA SER A 233 -9.38 8.84 -3.94
C SER A 233 -10.14 9.85 -4.79
N GLN A 234 -9.66 10.16 -5.99
CA GLN A 234 -10.34 11.05 -6.95
C GLN A 234 -11.66 10.43 -7.41
N VAL A 235 -11.65 9.16 -7.85
CA VAL A 235 -12.86 8.42 -8.25
C VAL A 235 -13.90 8.42 -7.13
N VAL A 236 -13.49 8.09 -5.90
CA VAL A 236 -14.38 8.08 -4.74
C VAL A 236 -14.94 9.47 -4.41
N LYS A 237 -14.19 10.54 -4.65
CA LYS A 237 -14.62 11.92 -4.36
C LYS A 237 -15.60 12.43 -5.40
N GLU A 238 -15.31 12.25 -6.69
CA GLU A 238 -16.18 12.69 -7.79
C GLU A 238 -17.62 12.17 -7.66
N LEU A 239 -17.79 10.96 -7.14
CA LEU A 239 -19.11 10.36 -6.90
C LEU A 239 -19.83 11.01 -5.72
N LYS A 240 -19.12 11.40 -4.66
CA LYS A 240 -19.72 12.14 -3.54
C LYS A 240 -20.20 13.53 -3.97
N ASP A 241 -19.49 14.16 -4.89
CA ASP A 241 -19.86 15.48 -5.39
C ASP A 241 -21.04 15.43 -6.40
N LYS A 242 -21.37 14.23 -6.91
CA LYS A 242 -22.51 13.97 -7.82
C LYS A 242 -23.77 13.45 -7.12
N ALA A 243 -23.69 13.02 -5.86
CA ALA A 243 -24.79 12.46 -5.06
C ALA A 243 -25.46 13.51 -4.18
#